data_AF-A0A7S2ABM8-F1
#
_entry.id   AF-A0A7S2ABM8-F1
#
_cell.length_a   1.000
_cell.length_b   1.000
_cell.length_c   1.000
_cell.angle_alpha   90.00
_cell.angle_beta   90.00
_cell.angle_gamma   90.00
#
_symmetry.space_group_name_H-M   'P 1'
#
loop_
_entity.id
_entity.type
_entity.pdbx_description
1 polymer ?
#
loop_
_entity_poly.entity_id
_entity_poly.type
_entity_poly.pdbx_seq_one_letter_code
_entity_poly.pdbx_strand_id
1 'polypeptide(L)'
;NVRLCNNVRPTCLRKYSPRLYLISKMRIQILIVATLMAGVAGQTDGEGPPATGSAAAWANACVTGLVTSGFDFLKTEKYDLWYNETSIMQLAQTGTFIGPEEMAEYVNFVRGPFFDFYTPVPDEGNQIPVKLTQDECVMMVAITNKMQVNANMGKPVCVETTVGFKIHYTVADLGGSGFLIHRTNVYYNDMFAQELFGDALYTDGVRDYICDNVLMANCPDTVALNGLTSESCKQRYDALPNTRDGYLDEYTTGCRILHSAFAKLNEKHCPHLSFVPEVDYKNQTKCQKSYGTVPEDLFTADELAFLQTSAAKYGQDNATGYKTCEYEPVEDENSDSASNGYSVSSMMYFVGAA
;
A
#
# COMPACT_ATOMS: atom_id res chain seq x y z
N ASN A 1 -14.48 -50.93 35.48
CA ASN A 1 -14.20 -49.61 36.06
C ASN A 1 -14.87 -48.53 35.25
N VAL A 2 -16.11 -48.23 35.63
CA VAL A 2 -16.93 -47.15 35.09
C VAL A 2 -16.58 -45.89 35.88
N ARG A 3 -16.19 -44.81 35.19
CA ARG A 3 -16.31 -43.44 35.75
C ARG A 3 -17.07 -42.58 34.74
N LEU A 4 -18.15 -42.02 35.27
CA LEU A 4 -19.14 -41.19 34.63
C LEU A 4 -18.59 -39.78 34.39
N CYS A 5 -18.75 -39.24 33.18
CA CYS A 5 -18.77 -37.81 32.93
C CYS A 5 -20.23 -37.36 32.90
N ASN A 6 -20.67 -36.62 33.91
CA ASN A 6 -21.97 -35.94 33.95
C ASN A 6 -21.77 -34.44 33.69
N ASN A 7 -22.55 -33.93 32.73
CA ASN A 7 -23.13 -32.60 32.58
C ASN A 7 -22.32 -31.37 33.03
N VAL A 8 -21.85 -30.57 32.06
CA VAL A 8 -22.26 -29.16 31.79
C VAL A 8 -21.71 -28.73 30.40
N ARG A 9 -22.63 -28.41 29.46
CA ARG A 9 -22.46 -27.76 28.11
C ARG A 9 -21.76 -28.54 26.96
N PRO A 10 -22.41 -28.67 25.78
CA PRO A 10 -21.73 -29.02 24.54
C PRO A 10 -21.54 -27.79 23.64
N THR A 11 -20.32 -27.25 23.59
CA THR A 11 -19.82 -26.54 22.40
C THR A 11 -18.56 -27.26 21.93
N CYS A 12 -18.74 -28.48 21.42
CA CYS A 12 -17.76 -29.13 20.54
C CYS A 12 -17.86 -28.48 19.16
N LEU A 13 -17.21 -27.33 18.98
CA LEU A 13 -16.91 -26.84 17.63
C LEU A 13 -15.77 -27.69 17.07
N ARG A 14 -16.11 -28.57 16.14
CA ARG A 14 -15.15 -29.22 15.24
C ARG A 14 -14.30 -28.12 14.58
N LYS A 15 -13.01 -28.08 14.88
CA LYS A 15 -12.01 -27.46 14.00
C LYS A 15 -12.03 -28.20 12.67
N TYR A 16 -12.83 -27.69 11.72
CA TYR A 16 -12.59 -27.98 10.32
C TYR A 16 -11.29 -27.26 9.93
N SER A 17 -10.31 -28.03 9.45
CA SER A 17 -9.13 -27.47 8.81
C SER A 17 -9.56 -26.80 7.51
N PRO A 18 -9.31 -25.49 7.29
CA PRO A 18 -9.77 -24.76 6.11
C PRO A 18 -8.95 -25.06 4.84
N ARG A 19 -8.09 -26.08 4.84
CA ARG A 19 -7.10 -26.34 3.77
C ARG A 19 -7.66 -26.66 2.38
N LEU A 20 -8.96 -26.89 2.20
CA LEU A 20 -9.52 -27.36 0.93
C LEU A 20 -10.70 -26.54 0.37
N TYR A 21 -11.15 -25.48 1.05
CA TYR A 21 -12.37 -24.76 0.63
C TYR A 21 -12.10 -23.52 -0.24
N LEU A 22 -10.90 -22.91 -0.17
CA LEU A 22 -10.59 -21.68 -0.92
C LEU A 22 -10.09 -21.90 -2.36
N ILE A 23 -9.41 -23.01 -2.67
CA ILE A 23 -8.91 -23.30 -4.03
C ILE A 23 -10.06 -23.49 -5.03
N SER A 24 -11.25 -23.86 -4.55
CA SER A 24 -12.43 -24.11 -5.37
C SER A 24 -13.04 -22.83 -5.96
N LYS A 25 -13.07 -21.71 -5.22
CA LYS A 25 -13.80 -20.50 -5.66
C LYS A 25 -13.04 -19.60 -6.62
N MET A 26 -11.71 -19.43 -6.45
CA MET A 26 -10.88 -18.70 -7.44
C MET A 26 -10.91 -19.40 -8.81
N ARG A 27 -10.87 -20.73 -8.84
CA ARG A 27 -10.94 -21.49 -10.11
C ARG A 27 -12.29 -21.31 -10.81
N ILE A 28 -13.39 -21.23 -10.06
CA ILE A 28 -14.74 -21.10 -10.64
C ILE A 28 -14.93 -19.74 -11.31
N GLN A 29 -14.48 -18.63 -10.70
CA GLN A 29 -14.60 -17.31 -11.33
C GLN A 29 -13.67 -17.13 -12.54
N ILE A 30 -12.44 -17.66 -12.48
CA ILE A 30 -11.49 -17.61 -13.61
C ILE A 30 -11.99 -18.44 -14.80
N LEU A 31 -12.59 -19.62 -14.55
CA LEU A 31 -13.19 -20.43 -15.62
C LEU A 31 -14.34 -19.70 -16.32
N ILE A 32 -15.17 -18.93 -15.61
CA ILE A 32 -16.30 -18.21 -16.22
C ILE A 32 -15.79 -17.11 -17.17
N VAL A 33 -14.72 -16.40 -16.82
CA VAL A 33 -14.14 -15.34 -17.68
C VAL A 33 -13.45 -15.93 -18.91
N ALA A 34 -12.69 -17.03 -18.75
CA ALA A 34 -12.01 -17.67 -19.89
C ALA A 34 -13.00 -18.31 -20.90
N THR A 35 -14.15 -18.78 -20.43
CA THR A 35 -15.17 -19.43 -21.30
C THR A 35 -15.91 -18.41 -22.19
N LEU A 36 -16.00 -17.14 -21.78
CA LEU A 36 -16.62 -16.08 -22.59
C LEU A 36 -15.75 -15.58 -23.76
N MET A 37 -14.44 -15.86 -23.74
CA MET A 37 -13.48 -15.37 -24.75
C MET A 37 -13.05 -16.42 -25.79
N ALA A 38 -13.43 -17.69 -25.62
CA ALA A 38 -12.92 -18.81 -26.43
C ALA A 38 -13.78 -19.15 -27.67
N GLY A 39 -14.39 -18.15 -28.31
CA GLY A 39 -15.14 -18.33 -29.55
C GLY A 39 -14.22 -18.35 -30.78
N VAL A 40 -13.91 -19.56 -31.28
CA VAL A 40 -13.39 -19.88 -32.63
C VAL A 40 -11.88 -19.65 -32.86
N ALA A 41 -11.09 -20.72 -32.78
CA ALA A 41 -9.82 -20.83 -33.53
C ALA A 41 -9.53 -22.30 -33.88
N GLY A 42 -9.43 -22.58 -35.19
CA GLY A 42 -9.03 -23.88 -35.75
C GLY A 42 -7.51 -24.06 -35.77
N GLN A 43 -7.08 -25.31 -35.66
CA GLN A 43 -5.70 -25.72 -35.45
C GLN A 43 -5.05 -26.13 -36.79
N THR A 44 -3.86 -25.58 -37.10
CA THR A 44 -3.02 -26.03 -38.23
C THR A 44 -1.61 -26.27 -37.73
N ASP A 45 -1.10 -27.49 -37.95
CA ASP A 45 0.21 -27.94 -37.48
C ASP A 45 1.31 -27.48 -38.45
N GLY A 46 2.23 -26.65 -37.97
CA GLY A 46 3.45 -26.27 -38.67
C GLY A 46 4.45 -25.68 -37.70
N GLU A 47 5.71 -26.12 -37.78
CA GLU A 47 6.85 -25.57 -37.05
C GLU A 47 6.99 -24.08 -37.38
N GLY A 48 6.33 -23.26 -36.58
CA GLY A 48 6.22 -21.81 -36.74
C GLY A 48 7.01 -21.05 -35.68
N PRO A 49 7.13 -19.71 -35.84
CA PRO A 49 7.75 -18.79 -34.89
C PRO A 49 7.21 -18.99 -33.46
N PRO A 50 7.93 -18.50 -32.41
CA PRO A 50 7.59 -18.73 -31.00
C PRO A 50 6.08 -18.71 -30.78
N ALA A 51 5.56 -19.82 -30.25
CA ALA A 51 4.16 -20.16 -30.21
C ALA A 51 3.31 -18.92 -29.91
N THR A 52 2.65 -18.38 -30.94
CA THR A 52 1.69 -17.30 -30.79
C THR A 52 0.49 -17.88 -30.06
N GLY A 53 0.56 -17.90 -28.73
CA GLY A 53 -0.53 -18.36 -27.88
C GLY A 53 -1.82 -17.61 -28.23
N SER A 54 -2.96 -18.28 -28.12
CA SER A 54 -4.25 -17.61 -28.26
C SER A 54 -4.40 -16.52 -27.19
N ALA A 55 -5.28 -15.54 -27.43
CA ALA A 55 -5.59 -14.50 -26.43
C ALA A 55 -6.00 -15.11 -25.07
N ALA A 56 -6.76 -16.22 -25.08
CA ALA A 56 -7.12 -16.94 -23.87
C ALA A 56 -5.92 -17.58 -23.16
N ALA A 57 -4.93 -18.10 -23.91
CA ALA A 57 -3.72 -18.66 -23.33
C ALA A 57 -2.87 -17.60 -22.62
N TRP A 58 -2.69 -16.43 -23.25
CA TRP A 58 -1.99 -15.30 -22.63
C TRP A 58 -2.76 -14.72 -21.44
N ALA A 59 -4.09 -14.66 -21.51
CA ALA A 59 -4.90 -14.26 -20.37
C ALA A 59 -4.67 -15.17 -19.14
N ASN A 60 -4.64 -16.48 -19.35
CA ASN A 60 -4.29 -17.43 -18.30
C ASN A 60 -2.85 -17.23 -17.81
N ALA A 61 -1.89 -17.04 -18.72
CA ALA A 61 -0.49 -16.82 -18.37
C ALA A 61 -0.29 -15.59 -17.49
N CYS A 62 -0.97 -14.47 -17.79
CA CYS A 62 -0.94 -13.27 -16.96
C CYS A 62 -1.40 -13.57 -15.52
N VAL A 63 -2.58 -14.19 -15.36
CA VAL A 63 -3.14 -14.52 -14.05
C VAL A 63 -2.25 -15.52 -13.31
N THR A 64 -1.76 -16.56 -13.99
CA THR A 64 -0.84 -17.55 -13.42
C THR A 64 0.45 -16.90 -12.96
N GLY A 65 1.04 -16.00 -13.76
CA GLY A 65 2.27 -15.31 -13.39
C GLY A 65 2.12 -14.47 -12.14
N LEU A 66 1.04 -13.67 -12.04
CA LEU A 66 0.76 -12.90 -10.83
C LEU A 66 0.61 -13.79 -9.60
N VAL A 67 -0.18 -14.86 -9.67
CA VAL A 67 -0.42 -15.77 -8.53
C VAL A 67 0.84 -16.52 -8.13
N THR A 68 1.59 -17.06 -9.10
CA THR A 68 2.77 -17.90 -8.83
C THR A 68 4.00 -17.10 -8.43
N SER A 69 4.07 -15.80 -8.79
CA SER A 69 5.12 -14.90 -8.33
C SER A 69 5.16 -14.71 -6.81
N GLY A 70 4.04 -15.00 -6.11
CA GLY A 70 3.89 -14.74 -4.69
C GLY A 70 3.98 -13.25 -4.33
N PHE A 71 3.68 -12.38 -5.29
CA PHE A 71 3.72 -10.93 -5.14
C PHE A 71 2.88 -10.46 -3.95
N ASP A 72 3.48 -9.61 -3.13
CA ASP A 72 2.87 -9.03 -1.94
C ASP A 72 3.39 -7.61 -1.76
N PHE A 73 2.48 -6.64 -1.86
CA PHE A 73 2.81 -5.21 -1.75
C PHE A 73 3.52 -4.87 -0.45
N LEU A 74 3.22 -5.55 0.66
CA LEU A 74 3.83 -5.23 1.95
C LEU A 74 5.18 -5.94 2.15
N LYS A 75 5.58 -6.87 1.30
CA LYS A 75 6.90 -7.52 1.37
C LYS A 75 7.98 -6.72 0.64
N THR A 76 8.25 -5.52 1.14
CA THR A 76 9.22 -4.57 0.56
C THR A 76 10.63 -5.14 0.43
N GLU A 77 11.02 -6.09 1.29
CA GLU A 77 12.30 -6.79 1.24
C GLU A 77 12.45 -7.73 0.02
N LYS A 78 11.38 -7.95 -0.73
CA LYS A 78 11.34 -8.81 -1.92
C LYS A 78 11.12 -8.03 -3.21
N TYR A 79 11.13 -6.71 -3.18
CA TYR A 79 10.80 -5.90 -4.36
C TYR A 79 11.72 -6.17 -5.55
N ASP A 80 12.99 -6.48 -5.33
CA ASP A 80 13.95 -6.86 -6.39
C ASP A 80 13.57 -8.15 -7.14
N LEU A 81 12.63 -8.95 -6.63
CA LEU A 81 12.09 -10.13 -7.32
C LEU A 81 11.00 -9.78 -8.34
N TRP A 82 10.35 -8.63 -8.18
CA TRP A 82 9.14 -8.25 -8.93
C TRP A 82 9.29 -6.94 -9.69
N TYR A 83 10.23 -6.09 -9.29
CA TYR A 83 10.51 -4.78 -9.87
C TYR A 83 11.98 -4.73 -10.32
N ASN A 84 12.28 -3.79 -11.21
CA ASN A 84 13.64 -3.45 -11.61
C ASN A 84 13.88 -1.93 -11.45
N GLU A 85 15.11 -1.47 -11.72
CA GLU A 85 15.51 -0.05 -11.58
C GLU A 85 14.73 0.94 -12.44
N THR A 86 13.99 0.45 -13.44
CA THR A 86 13.16 1.29 -14.32
C THR A 86 11.67 1.17 -14.01
N SER A 87 11.29 0.26 -13.11
CA SER A 87 9.91 0.14 -12.67
C SER A 87 9.45 1.42 -11.99
N ILE A 88 8.16 1.72 -12.09
CA ILE A 88 7.56 2.94 -11.56
C ILE A 88 6.43 2.62 -10.58
N MET A 89 6.40 3.29 -9.44
CA MET A 89 5.20 3.41 -8.60
C MET A 89 4.74 4.87 -8.65
N GLN A 90 3.46 5.10 -8.89
CA GLN A 90 2.91 6.45 -8.98
C GLN A 90 1.63 6.59 -8.18
N LEU A 91 1.53 7.70 -7.47
CA LEU A 91 0.36 8.11 -6.70
C LEU A 91 0.00 9.54 -7.07
N ALA A 92 -1.30 9.83 -7.13
CA ALA A 92 -1.80 11.18 -7.32
C ALA A 92 -1.30 12.11 -6.20
N GLN A 93 -1.34 11.62 -4.96
CA GLN A 93 -1.09 12.42 -3.76
C GLN A 93 0.40 12.69 -3.48
N THR A 94 1.31 11.79 -3.87
CA THR A 94 2.74 11.85 -3.47
C THR A 94 3.73 11.87 -4.63
N GLY A 95 3.27 11.65 -5.85
CA GLY A 95 4.09 11.68 -7.06
C GLY A 95 4.63 10.32 -7.49
N THR A 96 5.86 10.31 -8.00
CA THR A 96 6.46 9.16 -8.71
C THR A 96 7.73 8.66 -8.01
N PHE A 97 7.81 7.34 -7.84
CA PHE A 97 8.93 6.60 -7.25
C PHE A 97 9.47 5.62 -8.29
N ILE A 98 10.79 5.62 -8.51
CA ILE A 98 11.42 4.84 -9.57
C ILE A 98 12.41 3.85 -8.94
N GLY A 99 12.30 2.58 -9.33
CA GLY A 99 13.13 1.51 -8.80
C GLY A 99 12.66 0.96 -7.44
N PRO A 100 13.09 -0.26 -7.09
CA PRO A 100 12.60 -0.98 -5.92
C PRO A 100 12.90 -0.28 -4.59
N GLU A 101 14.05 0.39 -4.46
CA GLU A 101 14.46 1.09 -3.23
C GLU A 101 13.50 2.22 -2.86
N GLU A 102 13.19 3.12 -3.80
CA GLU A 102 12.29 4.26 -3.56
C GLU A 102 10.85 3.81 -3.30
N MET A 103 10.41 2.77 -4.01
CA MET A 103 9.09 2.18 -3.76
C MET A 103 9.00 1.54 -2.37
N ALA A 104 10.04 0.81 -1.97
CA ALA A 104 10.10 0.15 -0.67
C ALA A 104 10.11 1.19 0.46
N GLU A 105 10.87 2.26 0.32
CA GLU A 105 10.88 3.37 1.29
C GLU A 105 9.49 3.98 1.46
N TYR A 106 8.80 4.28 0.35
CA TYR A 106 7.44 4.79 0.39
C TYR A 106 6.48 3.84 1.12
N VAL A 107 6.47 2.56 0.74
CA VAL A 107 5.57 1.58 1.35
C VAL A 107 5.91 1.34 2.83
N ASN A 108 7.19 1.44 3.22
CA ASN A 108 7.60 1.32 4.61
C ASN A 108 7.11 2.49 5.50
N PHE A 109 6.54 3.57 4.94
CA PHE A 109 5.88 4.62 5.73
C PHE A 109 4.84 4.04 6.70
N VAL A 110 4.07 3.04 6.27
CA VAL A 110 3.01 2.42 7.10
C VAL A 110 3.55 1.58 8.26
N ARG A 111 4.87 1.39 8.32
CA ARG A 111 5.62 0.77 9.43
C ARG A 111 6.39 1.80 10.26
N GLY A 112 6.21 3.08 9.95
CA GLY A 112 6.83 4.18 10.66
C GLY A 112 6.27 4.36 12.08
N PRO A 113 6.83 5.30 12.86
CA PRO A 113 6.49 5.48 14.27
C PRO A 113 5.06 5.99 14.50
N PHE A 114 4.39 6.44 13.44
CA PHE A 114 3.03 7.00 13.50
C PHE A 114 1.93 5.95 13.70
N PHE A 115 2.24 4.67 13.50
CA PHE A 115 1.25 3.61 13.51
C PHE A 115 1.61 2.56 14.55
N ASP A 116 0.61 2.09 15.30
CA ASP A 116 0.74 0.88 16.12
C ASP A 116 0.77 -0.36 15.21
N PHE A 117 -0.10 -0.36 14.19
CA PHE A 117 -0.10 -1.37 13.15
C PHE A 117 -0.71 -0.86 11.83
N TYR A 118 -0.32 -1.53 10.75
CA TYR A 118 -0.96 -1.46 9.44
C TYR A 118 -1.03 -2.89 8.89
N THR A 119 -2.24 -3.44 8.76
CA THR A 119 -2.42 -4.84 8.37
C THR A 119 -3.53 -4.99 7.35
N PRO A 120 -3.40 -5.89 6.37
CA PRO A 120 -4.50 -6.17 5.47
C PRO A 120 -5.62 -6.87 6.25
N VAL A 121 -6.87 -6.50 5.97
CA VAL A 121 -8.05 -7.21 6.47
C VAL A 121 -8.14 -8.54 5.71
N PRO A 122 -8.20 -9.70 6.39
CA PRO A 122 -8.29 -10.99 5.71
C PRO A 122 -9.58 -11.10 4.88
N ASP A 123 -9.47 -10.98 3.56
CA ASP A 123 -10.52 -11.38 2.61
C ASP A 123 -9.88 -11.82 1.28
N GLU A 124 -10.68 -12.47 0.44
CA GLU A 124 -10.39 -12.67 -0.98
C GLU A 124 -10.37 -11.28 -1.63
N GLY A 125 -9.18 -10.65 -1.68
CA GLY A 125 -8.98 -9.34 -2.31
C GLY A 125 -9.73 -9.23 -3.63
N ASN A 126 -10.33 -8.07 -3.90
CA ASN A 126 -11.08 -7.91 -5.14
C ASN A 126 -10.09 -7.58 -6.26
N GLN A 127 -10.22 -8.26 -7.39
CA GLN A 127 -9.39 -7.97 -8.56
C GLN A 127 -10.18 -8.08 -9.85
N ILE A 128 -9.87 -7.23 -10.83
CA ILE A 128 -10.44 -7.30 -12.17
C ILE A 128 -9.33 -7.18 -13.22
N PRO A 129 -9.40 -7.95 -14.32
CA PRO A 129 -8.50 -7.76 -15.43
C PRO A 129 -8.87 -6.49 -16.20
N VAL A 130 -7.87 -5.65 -16.50
CA VAL A 130 -8.03 -4.48 -17.38
C VAL A 130 -7.58 -4.85 -18.79
N LYS A 131 -6.44 -5.53 -18.91
CA LYS A 131 -5.86 -5.98 -20.18
C LYS A 131 -5.02 -7.22 -19.94
N LEU A 132 -5.20 -8.29 -20.70
CA LEU A 132 -4.39 -9.50 -20.56
C LEU A 132 -3.96 -9.97 -21.95
N THR A 133 -2.75 -9.58 -22.35
CA THR A 133 -2.20 -9.83 -23.69
C THR A 133 -0.78 -10.37 -23.58
N GLN A 134 -0.23 -10.84 -24.71
CA GLN A 134 1.16 -11.31 -24.78
C GLN A 134 2.17 -10.27 -24.31
N ASP A 135 1.98 -9.02 -24.73
CA ASP A 135 2.97 -7.96 -24.52
C ASP A 135 2.73 -7.20 -23.21
N GLU A 136 1.54 -7.31 -22.62
CA GLU A 136 1.17 -6.55 -21.43
C GLU A 136 0.02 -7.22 -20.68
N CYS A 137 0.21 -7.36 -19.38
CA CYS A 137 -0.81 -7.72 -18.41
C CYS A 137 -1.09 -6.50 -17.51
N VAL A 138 -2.37 -6.15 -17.35
CA VAL A 138 -2.85 -5.06 -16.49
C VAL A 138 -3.96 -5.59 -15.61
N MET A 139 -3.74 -5.52 -14.30
CA MET A 139 -4.68 -5.96 -13.27
C MET A 139 -5.01 -4.79 -12.34
N MET A 140 -6.28 -4.61 -12.04
CA MET A 140 -6.71 -3.80 -10.89
C MET A 140 -6.89 -4.70 -9.68
N VAL A 141 -6.37 -4.27 -8.54
CA VAL A 141 -6.47 -4.96 -7.26
C VAL A 141 -6.93 -3.95 -6.21
N ALA A 142 -7.90 -4.33 -5.38
CA ALA A 142 -8.36 -3.55 -4.25
C ALA A 142 -8.10 -4.33 -2.95
N ILE A 143 -7.34 -3.73 -2.04
CA ILE A 143 -6.95 -4.33 -0.77
C ILE A 143 -7.48 -3.45 0.37
N THR A 144 -8.24 -4.05 1.28
CA THR A 144 -8.67 -3.37 2.50
C THR A 144 -7.60 -3.52 3.56
N ASN A 145 -7.16 -2.41 4.14
CA ASN A 145 -6.19 -2.39 5.22
C ASN A 145 -6.82 -1.76 6.47
N LYS A 146 -6.53 -2.37 7.62
CA LYS A 146 -6.81 -1.83 8.96
C LYS A 146 -5.54 -1.14 9.45
N MET A 147 -5.66 0.09 9.90
CA MET A 147 -4.56 0.83 10.53
C MET A 147 -4.98 1.44 11.84
N GLN A 148 -4.02 1.58 12.73
CA GLN A 148 -4.18 2.28 14.00
C GLN A 148 -3.06 3.27 14.20
N VAL A 149 -3.42 4.52 14.45
CA VAL A 149 -2.47 5.59 14.75
C VAL A 149 -1.96 5.43 16.19
N ASN A 150 -0.66 5.55 16.37
CA ASN A 150 -0.01 5.49 17.67
C ASN A 150 -0.46 6.67 18.53
N ALA A 151 -1.12 6.40 19.66
CA ALA A 151 -1.65 7.41 20.57
C ALA A 151 -0.61 8.34 21.19
N ASN A 152 0.67 7.93 21.25
CA ASN A 152 1.76 8.79 21.74
C ASN A 152 2.20 9.82 20.70
N MET A 153 1.83 9.60 19.43
CA MET A 153 2.21 10.44 18.31
C MET A 153 1.02 11.25 17.82
N GLY A 154 -0.04 10.57 17.40
CA GLY A 154 -1.24 11.15 16.79
C GLY A 154 -2.51 10.95 17.62
N LYS A 155 -3.66 11.24 17.03
CA LYS A 155 -4.97 10.95 17.64
C LYS A 155 -5.18 9.44 17.71
N PRO A 156 -5.71 8.89 18.82
CA PRO A 156 -5.96 7.46 18.96
C PRO A 156 -7.16 7.04 18.10
N VAL A 157 -6.90 6.78 16.81
CA VAL A 157 -7.92 6.37 15.85
C VAL A 157 -7.54 5.06 15.17
N CYS A 158 -8.55 4.23 14.94
CA CYS A 158 -8.47 3.02 14.14
C CYS A 158 -9.39 3.18 12.93
N VAL A 159 -8.87 2.93 11.73
CA VAL A 159 -9.65 3.00 10.49
C VAL A 159 -9.36 1.81 9.57
N GLU A 160 -10.38 1.41 8.83
CA GLU A 160 -10.27 0.49 7.69
C GLU A 160 -10.50 1.26 6.39
N THR A 161 -9.59 1.12 5.43
CA THR A 161 -9.68 1.79 4.12
C THR A 161 -9.27 0.84 2.98
N THR A 162 -9.83 1.08 1.79
CA THR A 162 -9.46 0.35 0.57
C THR A 162 -8.37 1.10 -0.19
N VAL A 163 -7.26 0.42 -0.44
CA VAL A 163 -6.19 0.89 -1.32
C VAL A 163 -6.30 0.19 -2.66
N GLY A 164 -6.29 0.97 -3.74
CA GLY A 164 -6.35 0.47 -5.10
C GLY A 164 -4.96 0.37 -5.72
N PHE A 165 -4.74 -0.67 -6.51
CA PHE A 165 -3.49 -0.88 -7.25
C PHE A 165 -3.80 -1.24 -8.70
N LYS A 166 -3.26 -0.47 -9.64
CA LYS A 166 -3.23 -0.81 -11.07
C LYS A 166 -1.84 -1.29 -11.43
N ILE A 167 -1.70 -2.59 -11.66
CA ILE A 167 -0.41 -3.24 -11.86
C ILE A 167 -0.23 -3.54 -13.34
N HIS A 168 0.76 -2.93 -13.97
CA HIS A 168 1.22 -3.22 -15.33
C HIS A 168 2.45 -4.12 -15.24
N TYR A 169 2.37 -5.32 -15.81
CA TYR A 169 3.43 -6.32 -15.74
C TYR A 169 3.50 -7.16 -17.02
N THR A 170 4.57 -7.92 -17.15
CA THR A 170 4.75 -8.91 -18.22
C THR A 170 5.04 -10.28 -17.64
N VAL A 171 4.79 -11.31 -18.46
CA VAL A 171 5.25 -12.68 -18.24
C VAL A 171 6.01 -13.13 -19.49
N ALA A 172 7.05 -13.94 -19.32
CA ALA A 172 7.95 -14.36 -20.38
C ALA A 172 7.37 -15.49 -21.27
N ASP A 173 6.45 -16.29 -20.74
CA ASP A 173 5.88 -17.43 -21.45
C ASP A 173 4.43 -17.75 -21.02
N LEU A 174 3.82 -18.72 -21.72
CA LEU A 174 2.46 -19.20 -21.45
C LEU A 174 2.30 -19.94 -20.11
N GLY A 175 3.40 -20.28 -19.43
CA GLY A 175 3.41 -20.80 -18.07
C GLY A 175 3.31 -19.69 -17.01
N GLY A 176 3.38 -18.41 -17.41
CA GLY A 176 3.40 -17.28 -16.50
C GLY A 176 4.75 -17.03 -15.85
N SER A 177 5.84 -17.59 -16.38
CA SER A 177 7.19 -17.34 -15.84
C SER A 177 7.67 -15.92 -16.15
N GLY A 178 8.79 -15.48 -15.56
CA GLY A 178 9.39 -14.17 -15.87
C GLY A 178 8.50 -12.98 -15.49
N PHE A 179 7.69 -13.12 -14.43
CA PHE A 179 6.85 -12.05 -13.89
C PHE A 179 7.70 -10.82 -13.54
N LEU A 180 7.37 -9.68 -14.13
CA LEU A 180 8.05 -8.41 -13.90
C LEU A 180 7.04 -7.26 -13.98
N ILE A 181 6.94 -6.46 -12.91
CA ILE A 181 6.09 -5.29 -12.82
C ILE A 181 6.85 -4.09 -13.35
N HIS A 182 6.28 -3.44 -14.37
CA HIS A 182 6.82 -2.22 -14.97
C HIS A 182 6.26 -0.97 -14.31
N ARG A 183 4.97 -0.99 -13.93
CA ARG A 183 4.30 0.16 -13.32
C ARG A 183 3.22 -0.27 -12.34
N THR A 184 3.15 0.43 -11.21
CA THR A 184 2.04 0.35 -10.26
C THR A 184 1.48 1.75 -10.05
N ASN A 185 0.23 1.99 -10.43
CA ASN A 185 -0.48 3.17 -9.95
C ASN A 185 -1.21 2.81 -8.65
N VAL A 186 -1.04 3.60 -7.60
CA VAL A 186 -1.71 3.38 -6.31
C VAL A 186 -2.76 4.46 -6.12
N TYR A 187 -3.93 4.04 -5.66
CA TYR A 187 -5.07 4.89 -5.33
C TYR A 187 -5.31 4.87 -3.83
N TYR A 188 -5.34 6.07 -3.26
CA TYR A 188 -5.98 6.35 -1.97
C TYR A 188 -7.19 7.26 -2.22
N ASN A 189 -8.21 7.14 -1.39
CA ASN A 189 -9.28 8.13 -1.36
C ASN A 189 -8.75 9.44 -0.72
N ASP A 190 -9.02 10.58 -1.35
CA ASP A 190 -8.50 11.88 -0.91
C ASP A 190 -9.02 12.29 0.47
N MET A 191 -10.28 11.98 0.79
CA MET A 191 -10.86 12.24 2.11
C MET A 191 -10.23 11.37 3.19
N PHE A 192 -9.85 10.13 2.86
CA PHE A 192 -9.07 9.30 3.77
C PHE A 192 -7.66 9.86 3.99
N ALA A 193 -6.98 10.31 2.93
CA ALA A 193 -5.67 10.97 3.05
C ALA A 193 -5.76 12.26 3.87
N GLN A 194 -6.82 13.05 3.67
CA GLN A 194 -7.12 14.23 4.49
C GLN A 194 -7.36 13.86 5.96
N GLU A 195 -8.17 12.85 6.24
CA GLU A 195 -8.41 12.40 7.62
C GLU A 195 -7.10 11.98 8.29
N LEU A 196 -6.28 11.20 7.60
CA LEU A 196 -5.03 10.69 8.16
C LEU A 196 -4.00 11.82 8.39
N PHE A 197 -3.67 12.58 7.35
CA PHE A 197 -2.56 13.56 7.40
C PHE A 197 -3.00 14.96 7.84
N GLY A 198 -4.28 15.27 7.69
CA GLY A 198 -4.86 16.57 8.07
C GLY A 198 -5.53 16.57 9.43
N ASP A 199 -5.86 15.42 10.01
CA ASP A 199 -6.51 15.35 11.31
C ASP A 199 -5.80 14.40 12.28
N ALA A 200 -5.71 13.10 11.95
CA ALA A 200 -5.21 12.09 12.87
C ALA A 200 -3.72 12.27 13.21
N LEU A 201 -2.89 12.63 12.23
CA LEU A 201 -1.45 12.89 12.41
C LEU A 201 -1.13 14.38 12.58
N TYR A 202 -2.12 15.27 12.52
CA TYR A 202 -1.92 16.70 12.75
C TYR A 202 -2.02 17.02 14.25
N THR A 203 -0.99 16.64 15.00
CA THR A 203 -0.92 16.76 16.46
C THR A 203 0.41 17.34 16.94
N ASP A 204 0.43 17.78 18.20
CA ASP A 204 1.64 18.25 18.87
C ASP A 204 2.73 17.15 18.92
N GLY A 205 2.34 15.89 19.15
CA GLY A 205 3.28 14.76 19.22
C GLY A 205 4.01 14.51 17.89
N VAL A 206 3.30 14.58 16.77
CA VAL A 206 3.92 14.48 15.44
C VAL A 206 4.78 15.71 15.14
N ARG A 207 4.32 16.92 15.45
CA ARG A 207 5.13 18.15 15.30
C ARG A 207 6.44 18.06 16.08
N ASP A 208 6.36 17.65 17.34
CA ASP A 208 7.52 17.54 18.22
C ASP A 208 8.50 16.48 17.69
N TYR A 209 7.99 15.33 17.24
CA TYR A 209 8.80 14.32 16.57
C TYR A 209 9.54 14.88 15.34
N ILE A 210 8.83 15.58 14.45
CA ILE A 210 9.41 16.17 13.22
C ILE A 210 10.52 17.16 13.59
N CYS A 211 10.24 18.10 14.48
CA CYS A 211 11.18 19.15 14.82
C CYS A 211 12.35 18.63 15.65
N ASP A 212 12.07 17.91 16.74
CA ASP A 212 13.08 17.58 17.75
C ASP A 212 13.85 16.30 17.41
N ASN A 213 13.18 15.30 16.84
CA ASN A 213 13.76 13.97 16.63
C ASN A 213 14.18 13.68 15.17
N VAL A 214 13.69 14.49 14.22
CA VAL A 214 14.05 14.37 12.80
C VAL A 214 14.91 15.55 12.34
N LEU A 215 14.38 16.77 12.31
CA LEU A 215 15.09 17.94 11.79
C LEU A 215 16.35 18.26 12.62
N MET A 216 16.19 18.48 13.93
CA MET A 216 17.34 18.82 14.79
C MET A 216 18.39 17.70 14.88
N ALA A 217 17.96 16.44 14.77
CA ALA A 217 18.83 15.29 14.98
C ALA A 217 19.55 14.81 13.70
N ASN A 218 18.87 14.86 12.54
CA ASN A 218 19.35 14.19 11.33
C ASN A 218 19.48 15.13 10.12
N CYS A 219 19.01 16.39 10.18
CA CYS A 219 18.97 17.29 9.02
C CYS A 219 19.68 18.64 9.27
N PRO A 220 20.98 18.65 9.66
CA PRO A 220 21.68 19.88 10.06
C PRO A 220 21.73 20.94 8.95
N ASP A 221 21.87 20.53 7.69
CA ASP A 221 21.95 21.45 6.55
C ASP A 221 20.61 22.14 6.30
N THR A 222 19.50 21.39 6.32
CA THR A 222 18.14 21.93 6.23
C THR A 222 17.85 22.86 7.42
N VAL A 223 18.28 22.51 8.62
CA VAL A 223 18.15 23.36 9.83
C VAL A 223 18.90 24.67 9.66
N ALA A 224 20.15 24.62 9.20
CA ALA A 224 20.98 25.79 8.97
C ALA A 224 20.40 26.70 7.88
N LEU A 225 19.96 26.11 6.75
CA LEU A 225 19.33 26.84 5.64
C LEU A 225 18.09 27.62 6.09
N ASN A 226 17.26 26.99 6.93
CA ASN A 226 16.02 27.59 7.41
C ASN A 226 16.24 28.52 8.62
N GLY A 227 17.43 28.50 9.23
CA GLY A 227 17.74 29.22 10.47
C GLY A 227 16.90 28.73 11.65
N LEU A 228 16.75 27.41 11.81
CA LEU A 228 15.86 26.82 12.79
C LEU A 228 16.54 26.55 14.14
N THR A 229 15.83 26.87 15.20
CA THR A 229 15.86 26.15 16.49
C THR A 229 14.65 25.20 16.57
N SER A 230 14.66 24.27 17.52
CA SER A 230 13.50 23.40 17.84
C SER A 230 12.20 24.22 17.98
N GLU A 231 12.20 25.27 18.80
CA GLU A 231 11.02 26.12 19.02
C GLU A 231 10.57 26.83 17.73
N SER A 232 11.50 27.43 16.98
CA SER A 232 11.14 28.10 15.73
C SER A 232 10.67 27.13 14.64
N CYS A 233 11.13 25.87 14.67
CA CYS A 233 10.63 24.81 13.80
C CYS A 233 9.16 24.53 14.09
N LYS A 234 8.80 24.36 15.37
CA LYS A 234 7.41 24.11 15.80
C LYS A 234 6.49 25.23 15.36
N GLN A 235 6.90 26.48 15.60
CA GLN A 235 6.15 27.67 15.20
C GLN A 235 5.95 27.75 13.67
N ARG A 236 6.98 27.41 12.87
CA ARG A 236 6.85 27.40 11.41
C ARG A 236 6.00 26.23 10.91
N TYR A 237 6.08 25.07 11.56
CA TYR A 237 5.24 23.92 11.27
C TYR A 237 3.77 24.24 11.52
N ASP A 238 3.44 24.86 12.66
CA ASP A 238 2.07 25.26 13.00
C ASP A 238 1.52 26.35 12.06
N ALA A 239 2.41 27.09 11.39
CA ALA A 239 2.06 28.08 10.37
C ALA A 239 1.88 27.47 8.97
N LEU A 240 2.20 26.20 8.76
CA LEU A 240 1.96 25.53 7.47
C LEU A 240 0.45 25.37 7.23
N PRO A 241 -0.01 25.49 5.97
CA PRO A 241 -1.32 25.01 5.59
C PRO A 241 -1.50 23.55 5.98
N ASN A 242 -2.67 23.24 6.56
CA ASN A 242 -3.04 21.87 6.84
C ASN A 242 -3.39 21.12 5.54
N THR A 243 -3.17 19.81 5.49
CA THR A 243 -3.57 18.92 4.38
C THR A 243 -5.09 18.86 4.27
N ARG A 244 -5.67 19.30 3.15
CA ARG A 244 -7.14 19.40 3.02
C ARG A 244 -7.74 18.67 1.83
N ASP A 245 -6.96 18.45 0.79
CA ASP A 245 -7.38 17.84 -0.47
C ASP A 245 -6.68 16.49 -0.71
N GLY A 246 -5.98 15.98 0.31
CA GLY A 246 -5.29 14.70 0.28
C GLY A 246 -3.91 14.74 -0.37
N TYR A 247 -3.47 15.87 -0.94
CA TYR A 247 -2.15 15.99 -1.55
C TYR A 247 -1.04 16.09 -0.49
N LEU A 248 0.01 15.32 -0.72
CA LEU A 248 1.16 15.14 0.17
C LEU A 248 2.47 15.47 -0.53
N ASP A 249 2.42 16.26 -1.61
CA ASP A 249 3.55 16.71 -2.41
C ASP A 249 3.73 18.25 -2.39
N GLU A 250 2.85 18.96 -1.68
CA GLU A 250 2.79 20.42 -1.64
C GLU A 250 3.31 21.04 -0.33
N TYR A 251 3.18 22.36 -0.22
CA TYR A 251 3.60 23.13 0.95
C TYR A 251 2.62 22.99 2.12
N THR A 252 2.40 21.76 2.60
CA THR A 252 1.50 21.44 3.72
C THR A 252 2.21 20.69 4.85
N THR A 253 1.51 20.53 5.98
CA THR A 253 1.90 19.67 7.10
C THR A 253 2.03 18.20 6.65
N GLY A 254 1.12 17.70 5.80
CA GLY A 254 1.11 16.31 5.33
C GLY A 254 2.41 15.90 4.62
N CYS A 255 2.96 16.77 3.77
CA CYS A 255 4.25 16.51 3.12
C CYS A 255 5.38 16.32 4.15
N ARG A 256 5.37 17.10 5.24
CA ARG A 256 6.40 17.05 6.30
C ARG A 256 6.21 15.82 7.18
N ILE A 257 4.98 15.46 7.49
CA ILE A 257 4.65 14.22 8.21
C ILE A 257 5.21 13.03 7.41
N LEU A 258 4.84 12.91 6.13
CA LEU A 258 5.30 11.84 5.26
C LEU A 258 6.84 11.78 5.19
N HIS A 259 7.48 12.88 4.81
CA HIS A 259 8.92 12.90 4.61
C HIS A 259 9.73 12.81 5.90
N SER A 260 9.14 13.09 7.08
CA SER A 260 9.86 12.93 8.34
C SER A 260 10.10 11.46 8.69
N ALA A 261 9.19 10.57 8.30
CA ALA A 261 9.37 9.13 8.45
C ALA A 261 10.59 8.65 7.65
N PHE A 262 10.77 9.19 6.44
CA PHE A 262 11.88 8.84 5.55
C PHE A 262 13.18 9.50 6.00
N ALA A 263 13.16 10.80 6.29
CA ALA A 263 14.34 11.56 6.73
C ALA A 263 14.93 11.06 8.04
N LYS A 264 14.14 10.35 8.86
CA LYS A 264 14.66 9.67 10.05
C LYS A 264 15.67 8.56 9.72
N LEU A 265 15.52 7.90 8.57
CA LEU A 265 16.33 6.77 8.13
C LEU A 265 17.28 7.11 6.97
N ASN A 266 16.95 8.14 6.20
CA ASN A 266 17.62 8.52 4.97
C ASN A 266 17.67 10.05 4.81
N GLU A 267 18.82 10.66 5.07
CA GLU A 267 19.02 12.11 5.04
C GLU A 267 18.72 12.76 3.68
N LYS A 268 18.66 11.97 2.61
CA LYS A 268 18.27 12.43 1.26
C LYS A 268 16.86 13.04 1.22
N HIS A 269 16.01 12.77 2.23
CA HIS A 269 14.68 13.36 2.37
C HIS A 269 14.65 14.65 3.19
N CYS A 270 15.75 15.04 3.85
CA CYS A 270 15.82 16.27 4.63
C CYS A 270 15.41 17.53 3.85
N PRO A 271 15.81 17.72 2.57
CA PRO A 271 15.36 18.86 1.76
C PRO A 271 13.84 19.02 1.65
N HIS A 272 13.08 17.92 1.78
CA HIS A 272 11.61 17.95 1.68
C HIS A 272 10.95 18.42 2.99
N LEU A 273 11.69 18.46 4.09
CA LEU A 273 11.24 19.02 5.37
C LEU A 273 11.44 20.55 5.44
N SER A 274 12.10 21.13 4.45
CA SER A 274 12.43 22.55 4.40
C SER A 274 11.18 23.45 4.35
N PHE A 275 11.23 24.58 5.07
CA PHE A 275 10.21 25.63 5.02
C PHE A 275 10.49 26.67 3.92
N VAL A 276 11.62 26.54 3.24
CA VAL A 276 11.96 27.30 2.04
C VAL A 276 12.26 26.33 0.90
N PRO A 277 12.23 26.76 -0.37
CA PRO A 277 12.66 25.92 -1.47
C PRO A 277 14.10 25.44 -1.27
N GLU A 278 14.26 24.11 -1.22
CA GLU A 278 15.55 23.41 -1.11
C GLU A 278 15.61 22.36 -2.22
N VAL A 279 16.78 22.21 -2.82
CA VAL A 279 17.01 21.27 -3.92
C VAL A 279 17.49 19.95 -3.33
N ASP A 280 16.84 18.85 -3.71
CA ASP A 280 17.21 17.51 -3.28
C ASP A 280 18.40 16.94 -4.06
N TYR A 281 18.83 15.73 -3.69
CA TYR A 281 19.93 15.01 -4.34
C TYR A 281 19.66 14.64 -5.81
N LYS A 282 18.42 14.78 -6.29
CA LYS A 282 17.99 14.58 -7.69
C LYS A 282 17.78 15.89 -8.43
N ASN A 283 18.21 17.01 -7.86
CA ASN A 283 18.04 18.34 -8.43
C ASN A 283 16.55 18.74 -8.60
N GLN A 284 15.70 18.29 -7.66
CA GLN A 284 14.27 18.59 -7.61
C GLN A 284 13.93 19.39 -6.36
N THR A 285 12.90 20.22 -6.42
CA THR A 285 12.31 20.88 -5.25
C THR A 285 10.93 20.31 -5.01
N LYS A 286 10.78 19.52 -3.93
CA LYS A 286 9.51 18.87 -3.53
C LYS A 286 8.93 19.50 -2.26
N CYS A 287 7.67 19.22 -1.94
CA CYS A 287 6.95 19.80 -0.80
C CYS A 287 6.82 21.33 -0.82
N GLN A 288 6.89 21.94 -2.01
CA GLN A 288 6.72 23.39 -2.19
C GLN A 288 5.53 23.71 -3.10
N LYS A 289 5.28 22.86 -4.10
CA LYS A 289 4.19 23.02 -5.05
C LYS A 289 3.74 21.64 -5.51
N SER A 290 2.44 21.37 -5.44
CA SER A 290 1.87 20.13 -5.96
C SER A 290 2.09 20.00 -7.47
N TYR A 291 2.25 18.76 -7.93
CA TYR A 291 2.13 18.42 -9.35
C TYR A 291 0.67 18.46 -9.84
N GLY A 292 -0.31 18.43 -8.93
CA GLY A 292 -1.73 18.47 -9.24
C GLY A 292 -2.22 17.27 -10.05
N THR A 293 -1.55 16.12 -9.89
CA THR A 293 -1.98 14.85 -10.52
C THR A 293 -3.23 14.37 -9.81
N VAL A 294 -4.34 14.25 -10.53
CA VAL A 294 -5.60 13.76 -9.97
C VAL A 294 -5.72 12.24 -10.17
N PRO A 295 -6.53 11.52 -9.37
CA PRO A 295 -6.79 10.10 -9.60
C PRO A 295 -7.21 9.75 -11.03
N GLU A 296 -7.99 10.62 -11.68
CA GLU A 296 -8.45 10.45 -13.07
C GLU A 296 -7.31 10.48 -14.11
N ASP A 297 -6.13 10.99 -13.75
CA ASP A 297 -4.94 10.92 -14.62
C ASP A 297 -4.34 9.50 -14.64
N LEU A 298 -4.62 8.70 -13.61
CA LEU A 298 -4.01 7.38 -13.40
C LEU A 298 -5.00 6.22 -13.58
N PHE A 299 -6.29 6.50 -13.39
CA PHE A 299 -7.37 5.52 -13.39
C PHE A 299 -8.53 5.97 -14.28
N THR A 300 -9.14 5.03 -14.99
CA THR A 300 -10.38 5.30 -15.74
C THR A 300 -11.56 5.40 -14.79
N ALA A 301 -12.69 5.95 -15.27
CA ALA A 301 -13.92 6.04 -14.48
C ALA A 301 -14.41 4.66 -14.00
N ASP A 302 -14.33 3.62 -14.84
CA ASP A 302 -14.73 2.26 -14.47
C ASP A 302 -13.80 1.64 -13.41
N GLU A 303 -12.50 1.95 -13.48
CA GLU A 303 -11.51 1.51 -12.49
C GLU A 303 -11.77 2.18 -11.13
N LEU A 304 -12.06 3.48 -11.12
CA LEU A 304 -12.45 4.21 -9.90
C LEU A 304 -13.78 3.69 -9.33
N ALA A 305 -14.77 3.40 -10.17
CA ALA A 305 -16.04 2.81 -9.75
C ALA A 305 -15.85 1.40 -9.14
N PHE A 306 -14.92 0.61 -9.66
CA PHE A 306 -14.53 -0.68 -9.07
C PHE A 306 -13.94 -0.52 -7.67
N LEU A 307 -13.09 0.49 -7.45
CA LEU A 307 -12.51 0.79 -6.14
C LEU A 307 -13.58 1.23 -5.13
N GLN A 308 -14.51 2.10 -5.54
CA GLN A 308 -15.64 2.52 -4.72
C GLN A 308 -16.56 1.34 -4.36
N THR A 309 -16.87 0.49 -5.33
CA THR A 309 -17.68 -0.73 -5.10
C THR A 309 -16.98 -1.68 -4.14
N SER A 310 -15.65 -1.82 -4.27
CA SER A 310 -14.84 -2.61 -3.35
C SER A 310 -14.86 -2.04 -1.94
N ALA A 311 -14.73 -0.72 -1.78
CA ALA A 311 -14.82 -0.05 -0.49
C ALA A 311 -16.19 -0.28 0.18
N ALA A 312 -17.28 -0.10 -0.57
CA ALA A 312 -18.64 -0.31 -0.11
C ALA A 312 -18.90 -1.75 0.38
N LYS A 313 -18.30 -2.76 -0.28
CA LYS A 313 -18.39 -4.18 0.16
C LYS A 313 -17.90 -4.36 1.60
N TYR A 314 -16.93 -3.58 2.05
CA TYR A 314 -16.39 -3.64 3.41
C TYR A 314 -17.06 -2.65 4.38
N GLY A 315 -18.14 -1.98 3.96
CA GLY A 315 -18.87 -1.02 4.78
C GLY A 315 -18.14 0.30 4.99
N GLN A 316 -17.17 0.63 4.12
CA GLN A 316 -16.55 1.96 4.11
C GLN A 316 -17.57 2.97 3.57
N ASP A 317 -17.53 4.19 4.09
CA ASP A 317 -18.39 5.26 3.59
C ASP A 317 -17.96 5.65 2.17
N ASN A 318 -18.92 5.83 1.27
CA ASN A 318 -18.64 6.09 -0.14
C ASN A 318 -18.01 7.47 -0.37
N ALA A 319 -18.28 8.45 0.50
CA ALA A 319 -17.71 9.78 0.38
C ALA A 319 -16.29 9.81 0.95
N THR A 320 -16.07 9.18 2.11
CA THR A 320 -14.77 9.26 2.79
C THR A 320 -13.79 8.15 2.40
N GLY A 321 -14.26 7.02 1.89
CA GLY A 321 -13.43 5.87 1.53
C GLY A 321 -12.82 5.14 2.73
N TYR A 322 -13.35 5.35 3.94
CA TYR A 322 -12.95 4.60 5.13
C TYR A 322 -14.15 4.33 6.06
N LYS A 323 -13.95 3.45 7.04
CA LYS A 323 -14.80 3.34 8.23
C LYS A 323 -13.92 3.30 9.47
N THR A 324 -14.45 3.71 10.60
CA THR A 324 -13.76 3.56 11.88
C THR A 324 -13.83 2.11 12.37
N CYS A 325 -12.79 1.68 13.08
CA CYS A 325 -12.75 0.45 13.85
C CYS A 325 -12.56 0.74 15.34
N GLU A 326 -12.73 -0.28 16.17
CA GLU A 326 -12.41 -0.17 17.60
C GLU A 326 -10.90 0.04 17.77
N TYR A 327 -10.53 1.08 18.51
CA TYR A 327 -9.15 1.35 18.88
C TYR A 327 -8.71 0.32 19.92
N GLU A 328 -7.57 -0.32 19.70
CA GLU A 328 -6.98 -1.34 20.56
C GLU A 328 -5.77 -0.73 21.27
N PRO A 329 -5.89 -0.25 22.53
CA PRO A 329 -4.75 0.30 23.24
C PRO A 329 -3.61 -0.70 23.28
N VAL A 330 -2.43 -0.29 22.81
CA VAL A 330 -1.21 -1.08 23.00
C VAL A 330 -0.86 -0.95 24.47
N GLU A 331 -1.04 -2.03 25.23
CA GLU A 331 -0.53 -2.08 26.60
C GLU A 331 0.99 -1.98 26.52
N ASP A 332 1.57 -0.94 27.13
CA ASP A 332 3.02 -0.80 27.27
C ASP A 332 3.55 -1.91 28.19
N GLU A 333 3.66 -3.14 27.68
CA GLU A 333 4.05 -4.30 28.49
C GLU A 333 5.48 -4.20 29.04
N ASN A 334 6.28 -3.19 28.65
CA ASN A 334 7.59 -2.88 29.24
C ASN A 334 8.03 -1.42 28.97
N SER A 335 7.46 -0.44 29.67
CA SER A 335 8.00 0.93 29.69
C SER A 335 9.42 1.04 30.31
N ASP A 336 10.02 -0.07 30.74
CA ASP A 336 11.39 -0.16 31.28
C ASP A 336 12.46 -0.64 30.27
N SER A 337 12.14 -0.96 29.01
CA SER A 337 13.16 -1.39 28.03
C SER A 337 13.09 -0.62 26.71
N ALA A 338 13.66 0.59 26.71
CA ALA A 338 13.98 1.34 25.50
C ALA A 338 15.07 0.62 24.68
N SER A 339 14.68 -0.29 23.78
CA SER A 339 15.50 -0.64 22.62
C SER A 339 14.66 -1.27 21.51
N ASN A 340 14.59 -0.52 20.40
CA ASN A 340 13.96 -0.81 19.11
C ASN A 340 14.03 -2.28 18.68
N GLY A 341 12.87 -2.92 18.64
CA GLY A 341 12.67 -4.18 17.95
C GLY A 341 11.21 -4.27 17.53
N TYR A 342 10.86 -3.65 16.41
CA TYR A 342 9.58 -3.88 15.75
C TYR A 342 9.54 -5.35 15.33
N SER A 343 9.00 -6.20 16.19
CA SER A 343 8.67 -7.58 15.86
C SER A 343 7.41 -7.55 15.01
N VAL A 344 7.60 -7.41 13.70
CA VAL A 344 6.54 -7.70 12.73
C VAL A 344 6.34 -9.21 12.80
N SER A 345 5.44 -9.66 13.67
CA SER A 345 5.02 -11.06 13.69
C SER A 345 4.49 -11.38 12.30
N SER A 346 5.26 -12.18 11.57
CA SER A 346 4.98 -12.57 10.20
C SER A 346 3.70 -13.39 10.18
N MET A 347 2.54 -12.74 10.06
CA MET A 347 1.35 -13.40 9.56
C MET A 347 1.60 -13.69 8.08
N MET A 348 1.98 -14.93 7.79
CA MET A 348 1.93 -15.50 6.46
C MET A 348 0.50 -15.36 5.92
N TYR A 349 0.27 -14.34 5.09
CA TYR A 349 -0.89 -14.34 4.21
C TYR A 349 -0.64 -15.36 3.10
N PHE A 350 -1.49 -16.38 3.10
CA PHE A 350 -1.49 -17.45 2.12
C PHE A 350 -2.09 -16.94 0.81
N VAL A 351 -1.23 -16.61 -0.15
CA VAL A 351 -1.60 -16.83 -1.55
C VAL A 351 -1.59 -18.35 -1.73
N GLY A 352 -2.73 -18.94 -2.07
CA GLY A 352 -2.86 -20.38 -2.27
C GLY A 352 -1.91 -20.85 -3.36
N ALA A 353 -0.77 -21.42 -2.97
CA ALA A 353 0.07 -22.23 -3.84
C ALA A 353 -0.66 -23.54 -4.15
N ALA A 354 -0.63 -23.93 -5.43
CA ALA A 354 -1.09 -25.23 -5.92
C ALA A 354 -0.25 -26.38 -5.35
#